data_AF-A0A7V9DC69-F1
#
_entry.id   AF-A0A7V9DC69-F1
#
_cell.length_a   1.000
_cell.length_b   1.000
_cell.length_c   1.000
_cell.angle_alpha   90.00
_cell.angle_beta   90.00
_cell.angle_gamma   90.00
#
_symmetry.space_group_name_H-M   'P 1'
#
loop_
_entity.id
_entity.type
_entity.pdbx_description
1 polymer ?
#
loop_
_entity_poly.entity_id
_entity_poly.type
_entity_poly.pdbx_seq_one_letter_code
_entity_poly.pdbx_strand_id
1 'polypeptide(L)' 'MDPNTNSPIVVLKGIENEVVLPIWVGAFEANAIALEIEKVVPQRPMTH' A
#
# COMPACT_ATOMS: atom_id res chain seq x y z
N MET A 1 -6.01 -6.95 1.02
CA MET A 1 -6.66 -6.99 2.35
C MET A 1 -6.49 -8.39 2.89
N ASP A 2 -6.01 -8.54 4.12
CA ASP A 2 -6.01 -9.83 4.82
C ASP A 2 -7.45 -10.20 5.21
N PRO A 3 -7.97 -11.36 4.77
CA PRO A 3 -9.35 -11.77 5.01
C PRO A 3 -9.70 -12.02 6.48
N ASN A 4 -8.71 -12.23 7.37
CA ASN A 4 -8.97 -12.54 8.78
C ASN A 4 -9.05 -11.28 9.66
N THR A 5 -8.25 -10.27 9.32
CA THR A 5 -8.07 -9.06 10.14
C THR A 5 -8.64 -7.80 9.48
N ASN A 6 -9.10 -7.92 8.23
CA ASN A 6 -9.51 -6.82 7.37
C ASN A 6 -8.47 -5.69 7.32
N SER A 7 -7.20 -6.03 7.52
CA SER A 7 -6.09 -5.10 7.57
C SER A 7 -5.43 -4.99 6.19
N PRO A 8 -5.00 -3.79 5.77
CA PRO A 8 -4.27 -3.62 4.53
C PRO A 8 -2.90 -4.31 4.57
N ILE A 9 -2.51 -4.86 3.43
CA ILE A 9 -1.24 -5.55 3.25
C ILE A 9 -0.62 -5.07 1.94
N VAL A 10 0.64 -4.66 1.99
CA VAL A 10 1.48 -4.34 0.84
C VAL A 10 2.41 -5.51 0.60
N VAL A 11 2.45 -6.01 -0.63
CA VAL A 11 3.34 -7.13 -1.01
C VAL A 11 4.45 -6.58 -1.88
N LEU A 12 5.67 -6.58 -1.36
CA LEU A 12 6.85 -6.23 -2.14
C LEU A 12 7.36 -7.49 -2.86
N LYS A 13 7.56 -7.39 -4.17
CA LYS A 13 8.18 -8.44 -4.97
C LYS A 13 9.66 -8.16 -5.14
N GLY A 14 10.51 -9.15 -4.89
CA GLY A 14 11.94 -9.09 -5.21
C GLY A 14 12.16 -8.84 -6.71
N ILE A 15 13.17 -8.04 -7.03
CA ILE A 15 13.46 -7.66 -8.43
C ILE A 15 13.96 -8.87 -9.23
N GLU A 16 14.85 -9.66 -8.64
CA GLU A 16 15.52 -10.78 -9.32
C GLU A 16 15.01 -12.16 -8.88
N ASN A 17 14.44 -12.26 -7.67
CA ASN A 17 13.99 -13.52 -7.08
C ASN A 17 12.47 -13.50 -6.88
N GLU A 18 11.84 -14.69 -6.88
CA GLU A 18 10.41 -14.86 -6.56
C GLU A 18 10.07 -14.65 -5.08
N VAL A 19 10.98 -14.04 -4.32
CA VAL A 19 10.76 -13.72 -2.91
C VAL A 19 9.73 -12.60 -2.81
N VAL A 20 8.72 -12.83 -1.98
CA VAL A 20 7.70 -11.84 -1.63
C VAL A 20 7.86 -11.45 -0.16
N LEU A 21 7.80 -10.15 0.12
CA LEU A 21 7.80 -9.61 1.48
C LEU A 21 6.45 -8.96 1.76
N PRO A 22 5.58 -9.59 2.58
CA PRO A 22 4.37 -8.95 3.06
C PRO A 22 4.68 -7.92 4.15
N ILE A 23 4.08 -6.74 4.05
CA ILE A 23 4.14 -5.67 5.04
C ILE A 23 2.70 -5.28 5.40
N TRP A 24 2.32 -5.44 6.67
CA TRP A 24 1.06 -4.90 7.18
C TRP A 24 1.21 -3.41 7.45
N VAL A 25 0.27 -2.63 6.95
CA VAL A 25 0.25 -1.16 7.11
C VAL A 25 -1.12 -0.74 7.63
N GLY A 26 -1.17 0.43 8.27
CA GLY A 26 -2.44 1.01 8.69
C GLY A 26 -3.30 1.45 7.50
N ALA A 27 -4.58 1.70 7.77
CA ALA A 27 -5.56 2.08 6.74
C ALA A 27 -5.20 3.40 6.04
N PHE A 28 -4.63 4.36 6.78
CA PHE A 28 -4.28 5.67 6.23
C PHE A 28 -3.03 5.62 5.35
N GLU A 29 -2.02 4.85 5.75
CA GLU A 29 -0.81 4.61 4.97
C GLU A 29 -1.16 3.84 3.69
N ALA A 30 -2.00 2.80 3.79
CA ALA A 30 -2.47 2.05 2.63
C ALA A 30 -3.19 2.95 1.61
N ASN A 31 -4.03 3.86 2.09
CA ASN A 31 -4.75 4.80 1.23
C ASN A 31 -3.80 5.79 0.54
N ALA A 32 -2.80 6.32 1.25
CA ALA A 32 -1.79 7.19 0.66
C ALA A 32 -0.99 6.48 -0.44
N ILE A 33 -0.57 5.24 -0.19
CA ILE A 33 0.14 4.41 -1.18
C ILE A 33 -0.75 4.12 -2.39
N ALA A 34 -2.03 3.79 -2.18
CA ALA A 34 -2.97 3.52 -3.25
C ALA A 34 -3.18 4.74 -4.16
N LEU A 35 -3.37 5.92 -3.56
CA LEU A 35 -3.56 7.17 -4.31
C LEU A 35 -2.34 7.51 -5.19
N GLU A 36 -1.14 7.30 -4.68
CA GLU A 36 0.10 7.54 -5.44
C GLU A 36 0.26 6.53 -6.59
N ILE A 37 -0.03 5.24 -6.34
CA ILE A 37 0.00 4.20 -7.39
C ILE A 37 -1.02 4.50 -8.49
N GLU A 38 -2.21 4.96 -8.11
CA GLU A 38 -3.28 5.37 -9.03
C GLU A 38 -3.01 6.73 -9.70
N LYS A 39 -1.95 7.44 -9.26
CA LYS A 39 -1.57 8.78 -9.75
C LYS A 39 -2.70 9.80 -9.62
N VAL A 40 -3.51 9.69 -8.56
CA VAL A 40 -4.61 10.60 -8.28
C VAL A 40 -4.06 11.87 -7.64
N VAL A 41 -4.25 13.01 -8.28
CA VAL A 41 -3.87 14.31 -7.70
C VAL A 41 -5.01 14.82 -6.80
N PRO A 42 -4.82 14.90 -5.48
CA PRO A 42 -5.84 15.41 -4.58
C PRO A 42 -6.04 16.92 -4.75
N GLN A 43 -7.25 17.41 -4.49
CA GLN A 43 -7.58 18.85 -4.61
C GLN A 43 -6.84 19.74 -3.59
N ARG A 44 -6.33 19.14 -2.52
CA ARG A 44 -5.52 19.80 -1.49
C ARG A 44 -4.29 18.95 -1.19
N PRO A 45 -3.16 19.57 -0.79
CA PRO A 45 -1.98 18.81 -0.40
C PRO A 45 -2.30 17.85 0.74
N MET A 46 -1.92 16.59 0.56
CA MET A 46 -1.90 15.60 1.63
C MET A 46 -0.50 15.53 2.25
N THR A 47 -0.35 14.78 3.34
CA THR A 47 0.91 14.70 4.10
C THR A 47 2.04 13.96 3.36
N HIS A 48 1.71 13.25 2.28
CA HIS A 48 2.58 12.69 1.26
C HIS A 48 1.90 12.91 -0.09
#